data_AF-A0A1L9GTP8-F1
#
_entry.id   AF-A0A1L9GTP8-F1
#
_cell.length_a   1.000
_cell.length_b   1.000
_cell.length_c   1.000
_cell.angle_alpha   90.00
_cell.angle_beta   90.00
_cell.angle_gamma   90.00
#
_symmetry.space_group_name_H-M   'P 1'
#
loop_
_entity.id
_entity.type
_entity.pdbx_description
1 polymer ?
#
loop_
_entity_poly.entity_id
_entity_poly.type
_entity_poly.pdbx_seq_one_letter_code
_entity_poly.pdbx_strand_id
1 'polypeptide(L)'
;MKKETRCIICGKELNGLEVKDDYVIKSLRWFKHNVTHNEKNYRLVVCKDCYVKYKKARDSYNSKTVSYLAIGVIFAALLIITGRSLGAVAAGIAIIILMYALSLLSYMPGLKQQGRGASKSTGQQI
;
A
#
# COMPACT_ATOMS: atom_id res chain seq x y z
N MET A 1 26.11 -9.42 4.37
CA MET A 1 25.99 -7.96 4.12
C MET A 1 24.77 -7.44 4.86
N LYS A 2 24.92 -6.44 5.74
CA LYS A 2 23.78 -5.81 6.42
C LYS A 2 23.01 -4.98 5.39
N LYS A 3 21.72 -5.25 5.18
CA LYS A 3 20.89 -4.43 4.30
C LYS A 3 20.66 -3.07 4.94
N GLU A 4 20.88 -2.00 4.19
CA GLU A 4 20.56 -0.64 4.64
C GLU A 4 19.06 -0.50 4.91
N THR A 5 18.72 0.16 6.01
CA THR A 5 17.35 0.28 6.49
C THR A 5 16.91 1.72 6.31
N ARG A 6 15.84 1.99 5.56
CA ARG A 6 15.38 3.36 5.29
C ARG A 6 13.93 3.58 5.64
N CYS A 7 13.64 4.73 6.23
CA CYS A 7 12.28 5.15 6.52
C CYS A 7 11.53 5.52 5.24
N ILE A 8 10.35 4.95 5.01
CA ILE A 8 9.53 5.25 3.83
C ILE A 8 8.98 6.69 3.80
N ILE A 9 8.85 7.32 4.98
CA ILE A 9 8.30 8.69 5.11
C ILE A 9 9.41 9.74 4.95
N CYS A 10 10.53 9.59 5.67
CA CYS A 10 11.56 10.63 5.75
C CYS A 10 12.87 10.27 5.03
N GLY A 11 13.02 9.05 4.51
CA GLY A 11 14.20 8.61 3.75
C GLY A 11 15.48 8.41 4.57
N LYS A 12 15.46 8.70 5.88
CA LYS A 12 16.60 8.55 6.78
C LYS A 12 16.87 7.08 7.14
N GLU A 13 18.13 6.78 7.41
CA GLU A 13 18.56 5.47 7.89
C GLU A 13 18.34 5.36 9.40
N LEU A 14 17.24 4.72 9.79
CA LEU A 14 16.80 4.63 11.18
C LEU A 14 16.23 3.23 11.45
N ASN A 15 16.30 2.80 12.70
CA ASN A 15 15.58 1.62 13.17
C ASN A 15 14.09 1.96 13.35
N GLY A 16 13.21 1.04 12.96
CA GLY A 16 11.77 1.26 12.97
C GLY A 16 10.96 0.00 12.76
N LEU A 17 9.64 0.17 12.68
CA LEU A 17 8.72 -0.92 12.38
C LEU A 17 8.88 -1.32 10.91
N GLU A 18 9.11 -2.62 10.66
CA GLU A 18 9.34 -3.11 9.31
C GLU A 18 8.05 -3.04 8.49
N VAL A 19 8.19 -2.53 7.26
CA VAL A 19 7.10 -2.52 6.29
C VAL A 19 6.93 -3.92 5.72
N LYS A 20 5.69 -4.36 5.52
CA LYS A 20 5.38 -5.62 4.86
C LYS A 20 5.69 -5.51 3.37
N ASP A 21 6.50 -6.45 2.87
CA ASP A 21 6.77 -6.58 1.44
C ASP A 21 5.56 -7.23 0.75
N ASP A 22 4.56 -6.41 0.46
CA ASP A 22 3.39 -6.79 -0.33
C ASP A 22 3.67 -6.77 -1.84
N TYR A 23 2.73 -7.30 -2.63
CA TYR A 23 2.83 -7.36 -4.10
C TYR A 23 3.14 -5.98 -4.72
N VAL A 24 2.51 -4.91 -4.23
CA VAL A 24 2.75 -3.54 -4.75
C VAL A 24 4.21 -3.11 -4.57
N ILE A 25 4.81 -3.39 -3.40
CA ILE A 25 6.21 -3.06 -3.15
C ILE A 25 7.14 -3.89 -4.04
N LYS A 26 6.81 -5.17 -4.27
CA LYS A 26 7.55 -6.02 -5.20
C LYS A 26 7.46 -5.49 -6.64
N SER A 27 6.27 -5.11 -7.11
CA SER A 27 6.08 -4.53 -8.44
C SER A 27 6.84 -3.21 -8.59
N LEU A 28 6.84 -2.34 -7.57
CA LEU A 28 7.64 -1.12 -7.59
C LEU A 28 9.15 -1.39 -7.63
N ARG A 29 9.65 -2.39 -6.87
CA ARG A 29 11.07 -2.77 -6.94
C ARG A 29 11.43 -3.33 -8.31
N TRP A 30 10.61 -4.22 -8.86
CA TRP A 30 10.79 -4.77 -10.20
C TRP A 30 10.79 -3.66 -11.25
N PHE A 31 9.86 -2.71 -11.18
CA PHE A 31 9.82 -1.57 -12.10
C PHE A 31 11.06 -0.70 -11.96
N LYS A 32 11.51 -0.36 -10.75
CA LYS A 32 12.73 0.41 -10.53
C LYS A 32 14.00 -0.32 -10.99
N HIS A 33 14.00 -1.64 -10.87
CA HIS A 33 15.10 -2.49 -11.32
C HIS A 33 15.16 -2.53 -12.85
N ASN A 34 14.03 -2.79 -13.51
CA ASN A 34 13.97 -3.03 -14.95
C ASN A 34 13.90 -1.75 -15.78
N VAL A 35 13.25 -0.69 -15.28
CA VAL A 35 13.05 0.57 -16.03
C VAL A 35 14.11 1.59 -15.64
N THR A 36 14.29 1.84 -14.35
CA THR A 36 15.18 2.92 -13.87
C THR A 36 16.59 2.43 -13.54
N HIS A 37 16.84 1.12 -13.49
CA HIS A 37 18.12 0.50 -13.11
C HIS A 37 18.74 1.05 -11.81
N ASN A 38 17.91 1.54 -10.88
CA ASN A 38 18.35 2.23 -9.66
C ASN A 38 17.74 1.60 -8.40
N GLU A 39 17.57 0.28 -8.41
CA GLU A 39 17.04 -0.46 -7.27
C GLU A 39 18.15 -0.83 -6.31
N LYS A 40 18.07 -0.31 -5.07
CA LYS A 40 19.12 -0.48 -4.05
C LYS A 40 18.75 -1.47 -2.93
N ASN A 41 17.71 -2.30 -3.14
CA ASN A 41 17.27 -3.38 -2.25
C ASN A 41 17.22 -3.03 -0.74
N TYR A 42 16.77 -1.81 -0.42
CA TYR A 42 16.69 -1.33 0.96
C TYR A 42 15.59 -2.03 1.75
N ARG A 43 15.83 -2.20 3.06
CA ARG A 43 14.80 -2.63 4.01
C ARG A 43 13.96 -1.42 4.41
N LEU A 44 12.68 -1.42 4.03
CA LEU A 44 11.77 -0.32 4.31
C LEU A 44 11.22 -0.43 5.74
N VAL A 45 11.32 0.65 6.50
CA VAL A 45 10.78 0.77 7.86
C VAL A 45 10.00 2.06 8.03
N VAL A 46 9.30 2.19 9.16
CA VAL A 46 8.73 3.44 9.64
C VAL A 46 9.38 3.77 10.98
N CYS A 47 10.10 4.88 11.06
CA CYS A 47 10.68 5.34 12.32
C CYS A 47 9.59 5.83 13.29
N LYS A 48 9.90 5.85 14.59
CA LYS A 48 8.96 6.24 15.65
C LYS A 48 8.37 7.64 15.43
N ASP A 49 9.21 8.60 15.04
CA ASP A 49 8.79 9.99 14.83
C ASP A 49 7.79 10.15 13.67
N CYS A 50 7.97 9.34 12.61
CA CYS A 50 7.08 9.37 11.45
C CYS A 50 5.84 8.49 11.61
N TYR A 51 5.72 7.73 12.69
CA TYR A 51 4.63 6.78 12.90
C TYR A 51 3.26 7.47 12.91
N VAL A 52 3.15 8.65 13.52
CA VAL A 52 1.89 9.42 13.56
C VAL A 52 1.44 9.83 12.16
N LYS A 53 2.39 10.29 11.33
CA LYS A 53 2.12 10.67 9.93
C LYS A 53 1.75 9.44 9.09
N TYR A 54 2.48 8.34 9.27
CA TYR A 54 2.17 7.06 8.64
C TYR A 54 0.75 6.58 8.98
N LYS A 55 0.36 6.63 10.27
CA LYS A 55 -0.96 6.19 10.73
C LYS A 55 -2.07 7.00 10.07
N LYS A 56 -1.97 8.34 10.08
CA LYS A 56 -2.95 9.22 9.40
C LYS A 56 -3.04 8.93 7.90
N ALA A 57 -1.91 8.72 7.23
CA ALA A 57 -1.88 8.38 5.81
C ALA A 57 -2.53 7.02 5.53
N ARG A 58 -2.29 6.03 6.39
CA ARG A 58 -2.90 4.69 6.27
C ARG A 58 -4.41 4.72 6.51
N ASP A 59 -4.88 5.49 7.49
CA ASP A 59 -6.31 5.65 7.76
C ASP A 59 -7.01 6.36 6.59
N SER A 60 -6.38 7.40 6.02
CA SER A 60 -6.89 8.07 4.82
C SER A 60 -6.87 7.17 3.58
N TYR A 61 -5.86 6.31 3.43
CA TYR A 61 -5.83 5.32 2.36
C TYR A 61 -7.02 4.36 2.48
N ASN A 62 -7.27 3.81 3.67
CA ASN A 62 -8.39 2.90 3.89
C ASN A 62 -9.73 3.55 3.57
N SER A 63 -9.99 4.78 4.03
CA SER A 63 -11.25 5.47 3.75
C SER A 63 -11.41 5.76 2.26
N LYS A 64 -10.35 6.21 1.58
CA LYS A 64 -10.34 6.41 0.13
C LYS A 64 -10.60 5.12 -0.64
N THR A 65 -9.96 4.02 -0.26
CA THR A 65 -10.18 2.71 -0.90
C THR A 65 -11.65 2.29 -0.80
N VAL A 66 -12.27 2.47 0.36
CA VAL A 66 -13.71 2.18 0.53
C VAL A 66 -14.56 3.09 -0.36
N SER A 67 -14.29 4.40 -0.39
CA SER A 67 -15.01 5.34 -1.25
C SER A 67 -14.89 4.99 -2.74
N TYR A 68 -13.68 4.66 -3.21
CA TYR A 68 -13.44 4.27 -4.59
C TYR A 68 -14.14 2.96 -4.95
N LEU A 69 -14.17 2.00 -4.03
CA LEU A 69 -14.86 0.73 -4.25
C LEU A 69 -16.38 0.95 -4.33
N ALA A 70 -16.95 1.79 -3.47
CA ALA A 70 -18.36 2.17 -3.53
C ALA A 70 -18.71 2.89 -4.85
N ILE A 71 -17.90 3.87 -5.26
CA ILE A 71 -18.07 4.57 -6.55
C ILE A 71 -17.99 3.57 -7.70
N GLY A 72 -17.02 2.65 -7.69
CA GLY A 72 -16.85 1.64 -8.72
C GLY A 72 -18.06 0.72 -8.86
N VAL A 73 -18.65 0.28 -7.74
CA VAL A 73 -19.87 -0.55 -7.73
C VAL A 73 -21.06 0.22 -8.31
N ILE A 74 -21.25 1.49 -7.92
CA ILE A 74 -22.33 2.34 -8.44
C ILE A 74 -22.16 2.55 -9.95
N PHE A 75 -20.95 2.85 -10.42
CA PHE A 75 -20.65 3.02 -11.84
C PHE A 75 -20.87 1.74 -12.64
N ALA A 76 -20.46 0.58 -12.11
CA ALA A 76 -20.69 -0.71 -12.75
C ALA A 76 -22.18 -1.01 -12.90
N ALA A 77 -22.98 -0.77 -11.86
CA ALA A 77 -24.43 -0.92 -11.92
C ALA A 77 -25.07 0.02 -12.96
N LEU A 78 -24.65 1.30 -12.98
CA LEU A 78 -25.10 2.27 -13.98
C LEU A 78 -24.77 1.84 -15.42
N LEU A 79 -23.54 1.36 -15.66
CA LEU A 79 -23.10 0.90 -16.99
C LEU A 79 -23.90 -0.31 -17.46
N ILE A 80 -24.27 -1.24 -16.57
CA ILE A 80 -25.10 -2.40 -16.93
C ILE A 80 -26.51 -1.95 -17.35
N ILE A 81 -27.06 -0.93 -16.68
CA ILE A 81 -28.41 -0.42 -16.96
C ILE A 81 -28.44 0.42 -18.25
N THR A 82 -27.40 1.22 -18.50
CA THR A 82 -27.36 2.18 -19.61
C THR A 82 -26.62 1.68 -20.86
N GLY A 83 -25.75 0.69 -20.72
CA GLY A 83 -24.84 0.23 -21.76
C GLY A 83 -25.46 -0.81 -22.69
N ARG A 84 -25.94 -0.37 -23.87
CA ARG A 84 -26.16 -1.25 -25.04
C ARG A 84 -25.08 -1.12 -26.12
N SER A 85 -24.16 -0.16 -26.00
CA SER A 85 -23.11 0.10 -27.00
C SER A 85 -21.72 -0.30 -26.50
N LEU A 86 -20.93 -0.95 -27.37
CA LEU A 86 -19.57 -1.41 -27.06
C LEU A 86 -18.64 -0.26 -26.62
N GLY A 87 -18.83 0.94 -27.18
CA GLY A 87 -18.02 2.12 -26.85
C GLY A 87 -18.20 2.59 -25.40
N ALA A 88 -19.43 2.56 -24.87
CA ALA A 88 -19.70 2.94 -23.49
C ALA A 88 -19.05 1.96 -22.49
N VAL A 89 -19.06 0.67 -22.84
CA VAL A 89 -18.39 -0.37 -22.04
C VAL A 89 -16.87 -0.16 -22.04
N ALA A 90 -16.26 0.08 -23.21
CA ALA A 90 -14.82 0.32 -23.31
C ALA A 90 -14.38 1.58 -22.52
N ALA A 91 -15.12 2.67 -22.63
CA ALA A 91 -14.86 3.90 -21.86
C ALA A 91 -15.01 3.67 -20.35
N GLY A 92 -16.02 2.91 -19.92
CA GLY A 92 -16.22 2.53 -18.53
C GLY A 92 -15.05 1.73 -17.96
N ILE A 93 -14.57 0.72 -18.71
CA ILE A 93 -13.38 -0.06 -18.34
C ILE A 93 -12.14 0.84 -18.22
N ALA A 94 -11.93 1.74 -19.18
CA ALA A 94 -10.81 2.68 -19.14
C ALA A 94 -10.84 3.58 -17.89
N ILE A 95 -12.01 4.09 -17.52
CA ILE A 95 -12.19 4.89 -16.30
C ILE A 95 -11.89 4.06 -15.04
N ILE A 96 -12.40 2.83 -14.95
CA ILE A 96 -12.13 1.94 -13.80
C ILE A 96 -10.62 1.68 -13.66
N ILE A 97 -9.93 1.39 -14.77
CA ILE A 97 -8.47 1.20 -14.79
C ILE A 97 -7.75 2.48 -14.32
N LEU A 98 -8.16 3.64 -14.82
CA LEU A 98 -7.58 4.92 -14.44
C LEU A 98 -7.78 5.22 -12.95
N MET A 99 -8.99 5.01 -12.43
CA MET A 99 -9.29 5.20 -11.00
C MET A 99 -8.48 4.24 -10.13
N TYR A 100 -8.33 2.99 -10.56
CA TYR A 100 -7.49 2.01 -9.88
C TYR A 100 -6.02 2.44 -9.86
N ALA A 101 -5.49 2.95 -10.99
CA ALA A 101 -4.14 3.48 -11.08
C ALA A 101 -3.91 4.67 -10.13
N LEU A 102 -4.87 5.60 -10.05
CA LEU A 102 -4.83 6.71 -9.09
C LEU A 102 -4.88 6.23 -7.63
N SER A 103 -5.62 5.15 -7.36
CA SER A 103 -5.64 4.52 -6.03
C SER A 103 -4.28 3.94 -5.64
N LEU A 104 -3.54 3.33 -6.59
CA LEU A 104 -2.19 2.81 -6.37
C LEU A 104 -1.18 3.91 -6.02
N LEU A 105 -1.34 5.13 -6.55
CA LEU A 105 -0.48 6.27 -6.18
C LEU A 105 -0.67 6.67 -4.70
N SER A 106 -1.84 6.42 -4.13
CA SER A 106 -2.12 6.64 -2.70
C SER A 106 -1.82 5.43 -1.83
N TYR A 107 -1.25 4.35 -2.38
CA TYR A 107 -0.99 3.12 -1.65
C TYR A 107 -0.02 3.34 -0.49
N MET A 108 -0.48 3.02 0.72
CA MET A 108 0.36 3.04 1.93
C MET A 108 0.57 1.61 2.41
N PRO A 109 1.79 1.03 2.39
CA PRO A 109 2.00 -0.38 2.72
C PRO A 109 1.72 -0.65 4.20
N GLY A 110 1.29 -1.88 4.53
CA GLY A 110 1.10 -2.30 5.92
C GLY A 110 2.43 -2.49 6.65
N LEU A 111 2.39 -2.42 7.99
CA LEU A 111 3.54 -2.80 8.82
C LEU A 111 3.49 -4.30 9.11
N LYS A 112 4.64 -4.97 9.10
CA LYS A 112 4.76 -6.30 9.72
C LYS A 112 4.50 -6.10 11.21
N GLN A 113 3.40 -6.63 11.72
CA GLN A 113 3.26 -6.79 13.16
C GLN A 113 4.38 -7.73 13.60
N GLN A 114 5.39 -7.21 14.28
CA GLN A 114 6.29 -8.06 15.06
C GLN A 114 5.39 -8.87 16.00
N GLY A 115 5.49 -10.19 15.89
CA GLY A 115 4.46 -11.11 16.35
C GLY A 115 3.88 -10.75 17.72
N ARG A 116 2.55 -10.66 17.78
CA ARG A 116 1.80 -11.16 18.93
C ARG A 116 2.04 -12.68 19.04
N GLY A 117 3.26 -13.06 19.39
CA GLY A 117 3.73 -14.45 19.49
C GLY A 117 4.90 -14.62 20.46
N ALA A 118 5.23 -13.61 21.27
CA ALA A 118 6.32 -13.66 22.25
C ALA A 118 5.99 -12.90 23.56
N SER A 119 4.76 -12.99 24.05
CA SER A 119 4.41 -12.54 25.43
C SER A 119 3.26 -13.36 26.00
N LYS A 120 3.41 -14.68 26.01
CA LYS A 120 2.73 -15.60 26.95
C LYS A 120 3.61 -16.85 27.12
N SER A 121 4.77 -16.70 27.72
CA SER A 121 5.43 -17.81 28.41
C SER A 121 6.31 -17.28 29.55
N THR A 122 5.89 -17.62 30.76
CA THR A 122 6.77 -17.97 31.89
C THR A 122 7.29 -16.86 32.81
N GLY A 123 6.85 -16.97 34.07
CA GLY A 123 7.39 -16.32 35.27
C GLY A 123 6.49 -15.18 35.78
N GLN A 124 6.00 -15.14 37.01
CA GLN A 124 6.55 -15.71 38.23
C GLN A 124 5.57 -15.47 39.40
N GLN A 125 5.34 -16.51 40.20
CA GLN A 125 5.10 -16.60 41.67
C GLN A 125 4.24 -15.49 42.31
N ILE A 126 3.13 -15.81 43.01
CA ILE A 126 3.07 -16.54 44.29
C ILE A 126 1.84 -17.45 44.32
#